data_AF-A0A368F2F5-F1
#
_entry.id   AF-A0A368F2F5-F1
#
_cell.length_a   1.000
_cell.length_b   1.000
_cell.length_c   1.000
_cell.angle_alpha   90.00
_cell.angle_beta   90.00
_cell.angle_gamma   90.00
#
_symmetry.space_group_name_H-M   'P 1'
#
loop_
_entity.id
_entity.type
_entity.pdbx_description
1 polymer ?
#
loop_
_entity_poly.entity_id
_entity_poly.type
_entity_poly.pdbx_seq_one_letter_code
_entity_poly.pdbx_strand_id
1 'polypeptide(L)'
;LTNIAWRCSDIVFVISAFRLGFFGVLAFENDEIVPRNLALYDIIAGIEFMHHEIPAFGGDPKQVTLMGHSQGGSIAMIFAASSLIDPQRRLFQQIIALSPAVNYRSVDGRADLTWRLAHEVGITKL
;
A
#
# COMPACT_ATOMS: atom_id res chain seq x y z
N LEU A 1 -14.51 4.05 3.55
CA LEU A 1 -13.99 4.83 4.69
C LEU A 1 -13.34 6.07 4.11
N THR A 2 -13.88 7.24 4.42
CA THR A 2 -13.49 8.53 3.85
C THR A 2 -12.08 8.89 4.31
N ASN A 3 -11.18 9.22 3.37
CA ASN A 3 -9.87 9.78 3.69
C ASN A 3 -10.11 11.14 4.37
N ILE A 4 -9.75 11.26 5.64
CA ILE A 4 -9.96 12.48 6.42
C ILE A 4 -8.73 13.37 6.22
N ALA A 5 -8.96 14.58 5.68
CA ALA A 5 -7.94 15.61 5.54
C ALA A 5 -8.14 16.71 6.58
N TRP A 6 -7.09 17.08 7.31
CA TRP A 6 -7.08 18.23 8.23
C TRP A 6 -5.94 19.18 7.90
N ARG A 7 -6.17 20.48 8.08
CA ARG A 7 -5.16 21.52 7.98
C ARG A 7 -4.62 21.85 9.38
N CYS A 8 -3.42 21.40 9.67
CA CYS A 8 -2.64 21.81 10.84
C CYS A 8 -1.37 22.44 10.30
N SER A 9 -1.07 23.70 10.66
CA SER A 9 0.21 24.38 10.37
C SER A 9 0.82 24.04 8.99
N ASP A 10 0.37 24.74 7.94
CA ASP A 10 0.90 24.71 6.57
C ASP A 10 0.93 23.35 5.83
N ILE A 11 0.35 22.28 6.39
CA ILE A 11 0.22 20.98 5.72
C ILE A 11 -1.23 20.51 5.63
N VAL A 12 -1.53 19.71 4.61
CA VAL A 12 -2.72 18.86 4.54
C VAL A 12 -2.31 17.44 4.93
N PHE A 13 -2.83 16.96 6.05
CA PHE A 13 -2.53 15.61 6.52
C PHE A 13 -3.64 14.65 6.09
N VAL A 14 -3.27 13.55 5.42
CA VAL A 14 -4.23 12.54 4.93
C VAL A 14 -3.84 11.15 5.43
N ILE A 15 -4.84 10.42 5.93
CA ILE A 15 -4.70 8.99 6.27
C ILE A 15 -5.44 8.18 5.22
N SER A 16 -4.71 7.35 4.47
CA SER A 16 -5.28 6.41 3.50
C SER A 16 -5.42 5.03 4.13
N ALA A 17 -6.62 4.45 4.08
CA ALA A 17 -6.85 3.06 4.43
C ALA A 17 -6.45 2.12 3.28
N PHE A 18 -6.08 0.89 3.60
CA PHE A 18 -5.79 -0.18 2.64
C PHE A 18 -6.12 -1.54 3.26
N ARG A 19 -6.26 -2.59 2.45
CA ARG A 19 -6.58 -3.94 2.94
C ARG A 19 -5.46 -4.49 3.83
N LEU A 20 -5.85 -5.17 4.91
CA LEU A 20 -4.95 -5.79 5.88
C LEU A 20 -5.06 -7.32 5.87
N GLY A 21 -4.07 -7.96 6.50
CA GLY A 21 -4.08 -9.41 6.72
C GLY A 21 -4.21 -10.20 5.42
N PHE A 22 -4.94 -11.30 5.47
CA PHE A 22 -5.12 -12.19 4.32
C PHE A 22 -5.62 -11.46 3.06
N PHE A 23 -6.59 -10.56 3.20
CA PHE A 23 -7.17 -9.84 2.06
C PHE A 23 -6.23 -8.81 1.40
N GLY A 24 -5.18 -8.37 2.12
CA GLY A 24 -4.22 -7.41 1.59
C GLY A 24 -2.99 -8.06 0.95
N VAL A 25 -2.58 -9.23 1.45
CA VAL A 25 -1.29 -9.85 1.07
C VAL A 25 -1.39 -11.34 0.75
N LEU A 26 -2.57 -11.83 0.39
CA LEU A 26 -2.68 -13.17 -0.20
C LEU A 26 -1.85 -13.27 -1.48
N ALA A 27 -1.29 -14.45 -1.72
CA ALA A 27 -0.55 -14.75 -2.93
C ALA A 27 -0.72 -16.22 -3.30
N PHE A 28 -0.76 -16.50 -4.59
CA PHE A 28 -0.70 -17.85 -5.14
C PHE A 28 0.56 -18.02 -6.00
N GLU A 29 0.80 -19.24 -6.45
CA GLU A 29 1.94 -19.64 -7.28
C GLU A 29 2.00 -18.83 -8.60
N ASN A 30 0.84 -18.42 -9.12
CA ASN A 30 0.69 -17.42 -10.17
C ASN A 30 -0.21 -16.25 -9.71
N ASP A 31 -0.34 -15.22 -10.53
CA ASP A 31 -1.15 -14.03 -10.29
C ASP A 31 -2.31 -13.89 -11.29
N GLU A 32 -2.65 -14.97 -12.00
CA GLU A 32 -3.69 -14.98 -13.03
C GLU A 32 -5.10 -14.77 -12.47
N ILE A 33 -5.38 -15.36 -11.30
CA ILE A 33 -6.70 -15.28 -10.66
C ILE A 33 -6.80 -14.03 -9.77
N VAL A 34 -5.73 -13.75 -9.00
CA VAL A 34 -5.68 -12.61 -8.08
C VAL A 34 -4.28 -11.99 -8.12
N PRO A 35 -4.16 -10.67 -8.41
CA PRO A 35 -2.90 -9.97 -8.32
C PRO A 35 -2.31 -10.06 -6.91
N ARG A 36 -0.99 -10.25 -6.82
CA ARG A 36 -0.27 -10.21 -5.54
C ARG A 36 -0.23 -8.78 -5.00
N ASN A 37 0.00 -8.63 -3.69
CA ASN A 37 0.21 -7.32 -3.05
C ASN A 37 -0.96 -6.33 -3.20
N LEU A 38 -2.20 -6.82 -3.13
CA LEU A 38 -3.43 -6.03 -3.23
C LEU A 38 -3.45 -4.78 -2.32
N ALA A 39 -2.92 -4.89 -1.11
CA ALA A 39 -2.78 -3.76 -0.19
C ALA A 39 -1.96 -2.61 -0.78
N LEU A 40 -0.93 -2.90 -1.59
CA LEU A 40 -0.12 -1.89 -2.24
C LEU A 40 -0.90 -1.18 -3.35
N TYR A 41 -1.70 -1.93 -4.12
CA TYR A 41 -2.58 -1.33 -5.13
C TYR A 41 -3.65 -0.44 -4.51
N ASP A 42 -4.19 -0.80 -3.33
CA ASP A 42 -5.12 0.07 -2.61
C ASP A 42 -4.48 1.42 -2.25
N ILE A 43 -3.21 1.41 -1.83
CA ILE A 43 -2.48 2.63 -1.48
C ILE A 43 -2.20 3.47 -2.74
N ILE A 44 -1.84 2.83 -3.87
CA ILE A 44 -1.68 3.53 -5.16
C ILE A 44 -2.99 4.22 -5.55
N ALA A 45 -4.10 3.48 -5.53
CA ALA A 45 -5.43 4.05 -5.83
C ALA A 45 -5.81 5.16 -4.85
N GLY A 46 -5.47 5.01 -3.56
CA GLY A 46 -5.64 6.04 -2.55
C GLY A 46 -4.85 7.31 -2.87
N ILE A 47 -3.59 7.19 -3.30
CA ILE A 47 -2.76 8.33 -3.72
C ILE A 47 -3.31 8.99 -4.98
N GLU A 48 -3.70 8.21 -5.98
CA GLU A 48 -4.33 8.73 -7.20
C GLU A 48 -5.61 9.50 -6.89
N PHE A 49 -6.46 8.97 -6.01
CA PHE A 49 -7.63 9.68 -5.52
C PHE A 49 -7.25 10.98 -4.81
N MET A 50 -6.25 10.95 -3.92
CA MET A 50 -5.79 12.15 -3.21
C MET A 50 -5.31 13.24 -4.17
N HIS A 51 -4.62 12.90 -5.27
CA HIS A 51 -4.17 13.89 -6.25
C HIS A 51 -5.32 14.74 -6.83
N HIS A 52 -6.52 14.16 -6.94
CA HIS A 52 -7.71 14.88 -7.39
C HIS A 52 -8.38 15.71 -6.28
N GLU A 53 -8.36 15.24 -5.04
CA GLU A 53 -9.13 15.83 -3.94
C GLU A 53 -8.37 16.90 -3.14
N ILE A 54 -7.08 16.70 -2.87
CA ILE A 54 -6.34 17.57 -1.95
C ILE A 54 -6.24 19.05 -2.37
N PRO A 55 -6.32 19.45 -3.66
CA PRO A 55 -6.41 20.87 -4.02
C PRO A 55 -7.60 21.59 -3.37
N ALA A 56 -8.73 20.90 -3.18
CA ALA A 56 -9.91 21.46 -2.51
C ALA A 56 -9.67 21.75 -1.02
N PHE A 57 -8.70 21.08 -0.41
CA PHE A 57 -8.27 21.28 0.98
C PHE A 57 -7.06 22.22 1.10
N GLY A 58 -6.60 22.81 -0.02
CA GLY A 58 -5.44 23.69 -0.08
C GLY A 58 -4.09 22.96 -0.14
N GLY A 59 -4.07 21.67 -0.47
CA GLY A 59 -2.86 20.89 -0.70
C GLY A 59 -2.35 20.99 -2.14
N ASP A 60 -1.06 20.77 -2.34
CA ASP A 60 -0.43 20.72 -3.67
C ASP A 60 -0.12 19.26 -4.05
N PRO A 61 -0.76 18.70 -5.11
CA PRO A 61 -0.50 17.32 -5.57
C PRO A 61 0.92 17.11 -6.10
N LYS A 62 1.69 18.18 -6.34
CA LYS A 62 3.11 18.10 -6.70
C LYS A 62 4.04 18.08 -5.49
N GLN A 63 3.51 18.20 -4.28
CA GLN A 63 4.25 18.21 -3.02
C GLN A 63 3.66 17.19 -2.04
N VAL A 64 3.64 15.92 -2.47
CA VAL A 64 3.15 14.79 -1.69
C VAL A 64 4.33 14.07 -1.05
N THR A 65 4.26 13.90 0.27
CA THR A 65 5.22 13.10 1.07
C THR A 65 4.52 11.88 1.62
N LEU A 66 5.02 10.69 1.28
CA LEU A 66 4.49 9.43 1.80
C LEU A 66 5.16 9.08 3.13
N MET A 67 4.39 9.02 4.21
CA MET A 67 4.89 8.76 5.55
C MET A 67 4.26 7.49 6.14
N GLY A 68 5.06 6.68 6.83
CA GLY A 68 4.54 5.50 7.53
C GLY A 68 5.43 5.00 8.66
N HIS A 69 4.83 4.34 9.64
CA HIS A 69 5.51 3.68 10.77
C HIS A 69 5.41 2.17 10.70
N SER A 70 6.45 1.44 11.15
CA SER A 70 6.51 -0.02 11.15
C SER A 70 6.26 -0.58 9.74
N GLN A 71 5.20 -1.36 9.53
CA GLN A 71 4.83 -1.86 8.21
C GLN A 71 4.55 -0.74 7.21
N GLY A 72 3.98 0.40 7.65
CA GLY A 72 3.82 1.58 6.80
C GLY A 72 5.16 2.17 6.37
N GLY A 73 6.16 2.14 7.24
CA GLY A 73 7.53 2.56 6.91
C GLY A 73 8.16 1.61 5.87
N SER A 74 7.94 0.30 6.03
CA SER A 74 8.38 -0.69 5.03
C SER A 74 7.71 -0.47 3.67
N ILE A 75 6.41 -0.14 3.66
CA ILE A 75 5.68 0.18 2.41
C ILE A 75 6.24 1.43 1.75
N ALA A 76 6.54 2.49 2.52
CA ALA A 76 7.16 3.70 1.97
C ALA A 76 8.51 3.39 1.30
N MET A 77 9.33 2.53 1.93
CA MET A 77 10.59 2.05 1.35
C MET A 77 10.37 1.20 0.08
N ILE A 78 9.36 0.31 0.08
CA ILE A 78 9.01 -0.50 -1.09
C ILE A 78 8.61 0.41 -2.26
N PHE A 79 7.77 1.42 -2.02
CA PHE A 79 7.30 2.32 -3.07
C PHE A 79 8.43 3.14 -3.68
N ALA A 80 9.41 3.56 -2.88
CA ALA A 80 10.57 4.27 -3.41
C ALA A 80 11.46 3.42 -4.34
N ALA A 81 11.41 2.09 -4.21
CA ALA A 81 12.23 1.15 -5.00
C ALA A 81 11.42 0.35 -6.05
N SER A 82 10.09 0.41 -6.01
CA SER A 82 9.23 -0.46 -6.81
C SER A 82 9.06 0.06 -8.23
N SER A 83 9.17 -0.83 -9.21
CA SER A 83 8.79 -0.56 -10.61
C SER A 83 7.27 -0.37 -10.81
N LEU A 84 6.44 -0.71 -9.81
CA LEU A 84 5.00 -0.43 -9.85
C LEU A 84 4.70 1.08 -9.77
N ILE A 85 5.64 1.87 -9.22
CA ILE A 85 5.51 3.31 -9.13
C ILE A 85 6.18 3.91 -10.36
N ASP A 86 5.37 4.31 -11.35
CA ASP A 86 5.85 4.99 -12.54
C ASP A 86 6.53 6.32 -12.16
N PRO A 87 7.84 6.50 -12.42
CA PRO A 87 8.55 7.74 -12.13
C PRO A 87 7.95 8.96 -12.84
N GLN A 88 7.28 8.78 -13.98
CA GLN A 88 6.63 9.87 -14.71
C GLN A 88 5.32 10.33 -14.06
N ARG A 89 4.61 9.44 -13.36
CA ARG A 89 3.36 9.78 -12.67
C ARG A 89 3.58 10.57 -11.39
N ARG A 90 4.80 10.52 -10.81
CA ARG A 90 5.23 11.30 -9.62
C ARG A 90 4.20 11.30 -8.49
N LEU A 91 3.72 10.10 -8.12
CA LEU A 91 2.68 9.91 -7.09
C LEU A 91 3.06 10.56 -5.75
N PHE A 92 4.36 10.61 -5.43
CA PHE A 92 4.94 11.31 -4.29
C PHE A 92 6.35 11.78 -4.63
N GLN A 93 6.87 12.75 -3.88
CA GLN A 93 8.20 13.34 -4.07
C GLN A 93 9.19 12.92 -2.99
N GLN A 94 8.69 12.60 -1.80
CA GLN A 94 9.50 12.27 -0.64
C GLN A 94 8.87 11.11 0.13
N ILE A 95 9.69 10.40 0.89
CA ILE A 95 9.21 9.39 1.85
C ILE A 95 9.74 9.68 3.25
N ILE A 96 8.95 9.32 4.26
CA ILE A 96 9.38 9.27 5.66
C ILE A 96 9.07 7.86 6.18
N ALA A 97 10.11 7.05 6.37
CA ALA A 97 9.99 5.69 6.89
C ALA A 97 10.41 5.64 8.36
N LEU A 98 9.42 5.49 9.25
CA LEU A 98 9.64 5.41 10.69
C LEU A 98 9.69 3.94 11.14
N SER A 99 10.80 3.51 11.72
CA SER A 99 11.00 2.15 12.25
C SER A 99 10.57 1.03 11.27
N PRO A 100 11.01 1.05 9.98
CA PRO A 100 10.61 0.05 9.00
C PRO A 100 11.16 -1.33 9.37
N ALA A 101 10.34 -2.36 9.15
CA ALA A 101 10.77 -3.76 9.23
C ALA A 101 10.81 -4.33 7.81
N VAL A 102 12.00 -4.44 7.24
CA VAL A 102 12.20 -4.89 5.86
C VAL A 102 12.16 -6.42 5.82
N ASN A 103 10.96 -6.99 5.90
CA ASN A 103 10.72 -8.43 5.91
C ASN A 103 10.08 -8.87 4.60
N TYR A 104 10.90 -9.35 3.66
CA TYR A 104 10.42 -9.95 2.42
C TYR A 104 10.24 -11.45 2.59
N ARG A 105 9.15 -11.98 2.04
CA ARG A 105 8.95 -13.42 1.88
C ARG A 105 8.95 -13.75 0.40
N SER A 106 9.50 -14.90 0.05
CA SER A 106 9.34 -15.44 -1.30
C SER A 106 7.85 -15.63 -1.62
N VAL A 107 7.54 -15.62 -2.91
CA VAL A 107 6.20 -15.94 -3.41
C VAL A 107 5.74 -17.29 -2.88
N ASP A 108 6.61 -18.31 -2.96
CA ASP A 108 6.29 -19.66 -2.49
C ASP A 108 5.95 -19.68 -0.99
N GLY A 109 6.72 -18.97 -0.17
CA GLY A 109 6.45 -18.88 1.27
C GLY A 109 5.17 -18.11 1.63
N ARG A 110 4.70 -17.23 0.74
CA ARG A 110 3.39 -16.56 0.87
C ARG A 110 2.25 -17.45 0.37
N ALA A 111 2.47 -18.20 -0.71
CA ALA A 111 1.51 -19.16 -1.23
C ALA A 111 1.25 -20.29 -0.24
N ASP A 112 2.30 -20.85 0.38
CA ASP A 112 2.16 -21.86 1.44
C ASP A 112 1.27 -21.36 2.60
N LEU A 113 1.53 -20.14 3.09
CA LEU A 113 0.70 -19.54 4.14
C LEU A 113 -0.76 -19.35 3.70
N THR A 114 -0.97 -18.98 2.44
CA THR A 114 -2.31 -18.80 1.87
C THR A 114 -3.06 -20.13 1.85
N TRP A 115 -2.42 -21.21 1.37
CA TRP A 115 -3.00 -22.55 1.34
C TRP A 115 -3.22 -23.14 2.73
N ARG A 116 -2.31 -22.89 3.67
CA ARG A 116 -2.49 -23.32 5.07
C ARG A 116 -3.74 -22.70 5.69
N LEU A 117 -3.94 -21.39 5.52
CA LEU A 117 -5.17 -20.76 6.00
C LEU A 117 -6.40 -21.30 5.28
N ALA A 118 -6.33 -21.48 3.96
CA ALA A 118 -7.43 -22.05 3.17
C ALA A 118 -7.85 -23.44 3.71
N HIS A 119 -6.88 -24.31 4.01
CA HIS A 119 -7.13 -25.62 4.60
C HIS A 119 -7.75 -25.52 6.00
N GLU A 120 -7.28 -24.60 6.85
CA GLU A 120 -7.84 -24.38 8.20
C GLU A 120 -9.32 -23.95 8.17
N VAL A 121 -9.76 -23.29 7.08
CA VAL A 121 -11.17 -22.89 6.88
C VAL A 121 -11.97 -23.87 6.01
N GLY A 122 -11.43 -25.05 5.71
CA GLY A 122 -12.13 -26.12 4.99
C GLY A 122 -12.08 -26.04 3.46
N ILE A 123 -11.19 -25.22 2.89
CA ILE A 123 -10.93 -25.16 1.44
C ILE A 123 -9.78 -26.09 1.09
N THR A 124 -10.02 -27.05 0.20
CA THR A 124 -8.98 -27.92 -0.36
C THR A 124 -8.65 -27.53 -1.80
N LYS A 125 -7.37 -27.63 -2.17
CA LYS A 125 -6.93 -27.50 -3.57
C LYS A 125 -7.60 -28.61 -4.39
N LEU A 126 -8.30 -28.24 -5.46
CA LEU A 126 -8.90 -29.17 -6.42
C LEU A 126 -7.83 -29.96 -7.16
#